data_AF-A0A7X2P1I1-F1
#
_entry.id   AF-A0A7X2P1I1-F1
#
_cell.length_a   1.000
_cell.length_b   1.000
_cell.length_c   1.000
_cell.angle_alpha   90.00
_cell.angle_beta   90.00
_cell.angle_gamma   90.00
#
_symmetry.space_group_name_H-M   'P 1'
#
loop_
_entity.id
_entity.type
_entity.pdbx_description
1 polymer ?
#
loop_
_entity_poly.entity_id
_entity_poly.type
_entity_poly.pdbx_seq_one_letter_code
_entity_poly.pdbx_strand_id
1 'polypeptide(L)'
;MTQEWMKDSTLEGIDPAKMALLQSLIQQGSKKNQNEMLAFLMSAAANSKKNGLQFSPGEMDMITKVLKKGKSSQEIAKMDRILSMMKMLRRG
;
A
#
# COMPACT_ATOMS: atom_id res chain seq x y z
N MET A 1 -13.36 0.45 -10.18
CA MET A 1 -11.89 0.61 -10.27
C MET A 1 -11.33 -0.74 -10.67
N THR A 2 -10.90 -0.88 -11.91
CA THR A 2 -10.27 -2.10 -12.40
C THR A 2 -8.90 -2.25 -11.74
N GLN A 3 -8.68 -3.39 -11.10
CA GLN A 3 -7.41 -3.75 -10.46
C GLN A 3 -6.40 -4.23 -11.50
N GLU A 4 -6.29 -3.52 -12.63
CA GLU A 4 -5.39 -3.87 -13.73
C GLU A 4 -3.93 -3.92 -13.27
N TRP A 5 -3.59 -3.09 -12.29
CA TRP A 5 -2.29 -3.10 -11.64
C TRP A 5 -1.96 -4.45 -10.97
N MET A 6 -2.95 -5.20 -10.46
CA MET A 6 -2.74 -6.54 -9.85
C MET A 6 -2.46 -7.64 -10.88
N LYS A 7 -2.68 -7.35 -12.16
CA LYS A 7 -2.33 -8.26 -13.26
C LYS A 7 -0.96 -7.96 -13.86
N ASP A 8 -0.23 -6.97 -13.34
CA ASP A 8 1.09 -6.62 -13.86
C ASP A 8 2.11 -7.69 -13.45
N SER A 9 2.84 -8.23 -14.43
CA SER A 9 3.83 -9.29 -14.25
C SER A 9 4.94 -8.96 -13.25
N THR A 10 5.19 -7.68 -12.98
CA THR A 10 6.18 -7.27 -11.98
C THR A 10 5.76 -7.55 -10.54
N LEU A 11 4.50 -7.93 -10.31
CA LEU A 11 3.99 -8.36 -9.01
C LEU A 11 4.02 -9.87 -8.81
N GLU A 12 4.43 -10.67 -9.81
CA GLU A 12 4.41 -12.15 -9.78
C GLU A 12 5.33 -12.78 -8.71
N GLY A 13 6.07 -11.97 -7.94
CA GLY A 13 6.87 -12.42 -6.79
C GLY A 13 6.37 -11.92 -5.42
N ILE A 14 5.27 -11.16 -5.37
CA ILE A 14 4.75 -10.61 -4.11
C ILE A 14 3.75 -11.59 -3.51
N ASP A 15 3.92 -11.83 -2.21
CA ASP A 15 3.03 -12.72 -1.48
C ASP A 15 1.55 -12.26 -1.59
N PRO A 16 0.61 -13.17 -1.89
CA PRO A 16 -0.80 -12.81 -2.05
C PRO A 16 -1.40 -12.16 -0.79
N ALA A 17 -0.90 -12.49 0.41
CA ALA A 17 -1.36 -11.83 1.63
C ALA A 17 -0.90 -10.36 1.71
N LYS A 18 0.29 -10.04 1.21
CA LYS A 18 0.77 -8.66 1.07
C LYS A 18 -0.05 -7.89 0.03
N MET A 19 -0.36 -8.52 -1.11
CA MET A 19 -1.25 -7.95 -2.12
C MET A 19 -2.64 -7.59 -1.55
N ALA A 20 -3.25 -8.50 -0.79
CA ALA A 20 -4.56 -8.28 -0.18
C ALA A 20 -4.52 -7.14 0.86
N LEU A 21 -3.45 -7.06 1.65
CA LEU A 21 -3.23 -5.95 2.58
C LEU A 21 -3.11 -4.63 1.84
N LEU A 22 -2.30 -4.57 0.78
CA LEU A 22 -2.11 -3.39 -0.05
C LEU A 22 -3.42 -2.94 -0.72
N GLN A 23 -4.19 -3.87 -1.28
CA GLN A 23 -5.50 -3.59 -1.85
C GLN A 23 -6.44 -2.97 -0.81
N SER A 24 -6.47 -3.55 0.40
CA SER A 24 -7.21 -2.99 1.53
C SER A 24 -6.70 -1.60 1.90
N LEU A 25 -5.39 -1.37 1.85
CA LEU A 25 -4.79 -0.08 2.12
C LEU A 25 -5.27 1.01 1.16
N ILE A 26 -5.32 0.70 -0.12
CA ILE A 26 -5.72 1.62 -1.19
C ILE A 26 -7.22 1.88 -1.16
N GLN A 27 -8.01 0.82 -0.99
CA GLN A 27 -9.47 0.87 -0.90
C GLN A 27 -9.93 1.69 0.31
N GLN A 28 -9.35 1.42 1.48
CA GLN A 28 -9.72 2.11 2.72
C GLN A 28 -9.09 3.50 2.82
N GLY A 29 -7.83 3.66 2.42
CA GLY A 29 -7.13 4.95 2.42
C GLY A 29 -7.76 5.99 1.49
N SER A 30 -8.43 5.55 0.43
CA SER A 30 -9.14 6.47 -0.48
C SER A 30 -10.47 7.00 0.07
N LYS A 31 -11.04 6.32 1.08
CA LYS A 31 -12.35 6.64 1.68
C LYS A 31 -12.25 7.24 3.09
N LYS A 32 -11.10 7.12 3.76
CA LYS A 32 -10.90 7.51 5.16
C LYS A 32 -10.23 8.87 5.32
N ASN A 33 -10.58 9.58 6.38
CA ASN A 33 -9.91 10.83 6.77
C ASN A 33 -8.52 10.55 7.34
N GLN A 34 -7.67 11.58 7.42
CA GLN A 34 -6.26 11.45 7.82
C GLN A 34 -6.06 10.69 9.15
N ASN A 35 -6.92 10.92 10.15
CA ASN A 35 -6.86 10.27 11.46
C ASN A 35 -7.26 8.77 11.38
N GLU A 36 -8.31 8.46 10.63
CA GLU A 36 -8.74 7.08 10.41
C GLU A 36 -7.72 6.30 9.57
N MET A 37 -7.08 6.98 8.60
CA MET A 37 -6.01 6.42 7.79
C MET A 37 -4.78 6.11 8.65
N LEU A 38 -4.41 6.98 9.59
CA LEU A 38 -3.36 6.72 10.57
C LEU A 38 -3.65 5.49 11.43
N ALA A 39 -4.83 5.43 12.06
CA ALA A 39 -5.22 4.30 12.91
C ALA A 39 -5.24 2.99 12.12
N PHE A 40 -5.71 3.06 10.87
CA PHE A 40 -5.73 1.91 9.97
C PHE A 40 -4.33 1.50 9.50
N LEU A 41 -3.44 2.44 9.14
CA LEU A 41 -2.05 2.15 8.80
C LEU A 41 -1.28 1.55 9.98
N MET A 42 -1.55 2.04 11.19
CA MET A 42 -0.97 1.50 12.43
C MET A 42 -1.46 0.07 12.69
N SER A 43 -2.74 -0.19 12.47
CA SER A 43 -3.33 -1.54 12.56
C SER A 43 -2.75 -2.47 11.50
N ALA A 44 -2.62 -2.01 10.25
CA ALA A 44 -2.02 -2.75 9.15
C ALA A 44 -0.54 -3.03 9.38
N ALA A 45 0.22 -2.06 9.92
CA ALA A 45 1.63 -2.23 10.27
C ALA A 45 1.82 -3.23 11.43
N ALA A 46 0.98 -3.14 12.48
CA ALA A 46 0.99 -4.09 13.58
C ALA A 46 0.63 -5.50 13.12
N ASN A 47 -0.40 -5.64 12.27
CA ASN A 47 -0.81 -6.93 11.71
C ASN A 47 0.26 -7.49 10.75
N SER A 48 0.90 -6.62 9.95
CA SER A 48 2.01 -6.98 9.07
C SER A 48 3.21 -7.48 9.87
N LYS A 49 3.56 -6.82 10.96
CA LYS A 49 4.64 -7.27 11.87
C LYS A 49 4.30 -8.61 12.52
N LYS A 50 3.06 -8.80 12.96
CA LYS A 50 2.58 -10.04 13.61
C LYS A 50 2.58 -11.24 12.66
N ASN A 51 2.23 -11.04 11.40
CA ASN A 51 2.17 -12.12 10.40
C ASN A 51 3.44 -12.24 9.55
N GLY A 52 4.49 -11.44 9.82
CA GLY A 52 5.70 -11.40 9.00
C GLY A 52 5.50 -10.79 7.60
N LEU A 53 4.35 -10.18 7.34
CA LEU A 53 3.96 -9.57 6.06
C LEU A 53 4.53 -8.14 5.90
N GLN A 54 5.82 -7.97 6.14
CA GLN A 54 6.49 -6.68 5.88
C GLN A 54 6.85 -6.55 4.40
N PHE A 55 6.57 -5.37 3.83
CA PHE A 55 7.03 -5.05 2.50
C PHE A 55 8.50 -4.66 2.53
N SER A 56 9.29 -5.34 1.72
CA SER A 56 10.68 -5.00 1.47
C SER A 56 10.76 -3.68 0.66
N PRO A 57 11.88 -2.95 0.74
CA PRO A 57 12.08 -1.74 -0.06
C PRO A 57 11.88 -1.99 -1.57
N GLY A 58 12.35 -3.13 -2.08
CA GLY A 58 12.16 -3.52 -3.48
C GLY A 58 10.70 -3.84 -3.83
N GLU A 59 9.98 -4.54 -2.94
CA GLU A 59 8.55 -4.79 -3.13
C GLU A 59 7.76 -3.49 -3.15
N MET A 60 8.04 -2.56 -2.23
CA MET A 60 7.43 -1.23 -2.21
C MET A 60 7.71 -0.44 -3.49
N ASP A 61 8.93 -0.50 -4.02
CA ASP A 61 9.29 0.21 -5.26
C ASP A 61 8.53 -0.36 -6.47
N MET A 62 8.51 -1.69 -6.61
CA MET A 62 7.74 -2.39 -7.65
C MET A 62 6.26 -2.06 -7.57
N ILE A 63 5.68 -2.22 -6.38
CA ILE A 63 4.29 -1.87 -6.08
C ILE A 63 4.01 -0.42 -6.46
N THR A 64 4.84 0.51 -6.00
CA THR A 64 4.66 1.95 -6.29
C THR A 64 4.71 2.23 -7.79
N LYS A 65 5.63 1.59 -8.51
CA LYS A 65 5.80 1.76 -9.96
C LYS A 65 4.58 1.24 -10.73
N VAL A 66 4.11 0.06 -10.38
CA VAL A 66 2.92 -0.58 -10.98
C VAL A 66 1.64 0.18 -10.66
N LEU A 67 1.51 0.63 -9.42
CA LEU A 67 0.36 1.40 -8.99
C LEU A 67 0.33 2.78 -9.63
N LYS A 68 1.47 3.43 -9.84
CA LYS A 68 1.53 4.71 -10.56
C LYS A 68 1.27 4.54 -12.06
N LYS A 69 1.56 3.36 -12.61
CA LYS A 69 1.35 3.03 -14.03
C LYS A 69 -0.15 2.92 -14.34
N GLY A 70 -0.63 3.79 -15.23
CA GLY A 70 -2.04 3.80 -15.67
C GLY A 70 -3.04 4.40 -14.67
N LYS A 71 -2.60 4.92 -13.52
CA LYS A 71 -3.47 5.62 -12.56
C LYS A 71 -3.48 7.14 -12.80
N SER A 72 -4.61 7.77 -12.48
CA SER A 72 -4.72 9.24 -12.52
C SER A 72 -3.91 9.90 -11.41
N SER A 73 -3.47 11.14 -11.64
CA SER A 73 -2.63 11.92 -10.70
C SER A 73 -3.20 12.00 -9.28
N GLN A 74 -4.53 12.00 -9.12
CA GLN A 74 -5.19 11.97 -7.81
C GLN A 74 -4.94 10.67 -7.04
N GLU A 75 -4.93 9.52 -7.71
CA GLU A 75 -4.66 8.25 -7.04
C GLU A 75 -3.18 8.15 -6.67
N ILE A 76 -2.29 8.61 -7.55
CA ILE A 76 -0.85 8.69 -7.29
C ILE A 76 -0.57 9.53 -6.03
N ALA A 77 -1.20 10.70 -5.91
CA ALA A 77 -1.04 11.59 -4.76
C ALA A 77 -1.56 10.96 -3.45
N LYS A 78 -2.70 10.23 -3.52
CA LYS A 78 -3.23 9.50 -2.35
C LYS A 78 -2.26 8.43 -1.88
N MET A 79 -1.62 7.71 -2.81
CA MET A 79 -0.63 6.69 -2.48
C MET A 79 0.63 7.26 -1.87
N ASP A 80 1.15 8.34 -2.44
CA ASP A 80 2.32 9.02 -1.91
C ASP A 80 2.08 9.47 -0.45
N ARG A 81 0.85 9.93 -0.15
CA ARG A 81 0.42 10.26 1.21
C ARG A 81 0.42 9.05 2.14
N ILE A 82 -0.12 7.91 1.70
CA ILE A 82 -0.11 6.65 2.48
C ILE A 82 1.33 6.19 2.75
N LEU A 83 2.19 6.19 1.73
CA LEU A 83 3.59 5.77 1.83
C LEU A 83 4.38 6.68 2.77
N SER A 84 4.16 7.99 2.69
CA SER A 84 4.75 8.98 3.60
C SER A 84 4.38 8.68 5.06
N MET A 85 3.11 8.41 5.34
CA MET A 85 2.63 8.05 6.68
C MET A 85 3.23 6.73 7.18
N MET A 86 3.29 5.71 6.34
CA MET A 86 3.91 4.43 6.69
C MET A 86 5.42 4.55 6.95
N LYS A 87 6.10 5.46 6.23
CA LYS A 87 7.52 5.80 6.48
C LYS A 87 7.70 6.47 7.84
N MET A 88 6.79 7.35 8.25
CA MET A 88 6.82 7.98 9.57
C MET A 88 6.63 6.95 10.69
N LEU A 89 5.69 6.02 10.53
CA LEU A 89 5.44 4.95 11.51
C LEU A 89 6.61 3.97 11.69
N ARG A 90 7.50 3.83 10.70
CA ARG A 90 8.70 2.97 10.78
C ARG A 90 9.92 3.67 11.40
N ARG A 91 9.91 5.00 11.52
CA ARG A 91 11.02 5.79 12.08
C ARG A 91 10.82 6.12 13.57
N GLY A 92 9.65 5.80 14.13
CA GLY A 92 9.35 5.93 15.56
C GLY A 92 9.61 4.65 16.33
#